data_AF-A0A9W6X3X2-F1
#
_entry.id   AF-A0A9W6X3X2-F1
#
_cell.length_a   1.000
_cell.length_b   1.000
_cell.length_c   1.000
_cell.angle_alpha   90.00
_cell.angle_beta   90.00
_cell.angle_gamma   90.00
#
_symmetry.space_group_name_H-M   'P 1'
#
loop_
_entity.id
_entity.type
_entity.pdbx_description
1 polymer ?
#
loop_
_entity_poly.entity_id
_entity_poly.type
_entity_poly.pdbx_seq_one_letter_code
_entity_poly.pdbx_strand_id
1 'polypeptide(L)'
;MPDLFKAEPDANVLSKIKAIPLLSVQAEALELVGKSALGDDTVNTLTLKMFAGQVNIVVINTSVIGNVMNGFMPVESMQNIFTGVPTEKILIPVICGKNHWCSIMMDLVLKNVCIYDPMNSSYGVNLRPIADKLTIMVPDEAPRRYRVRAYQSDLGVQVDSYNCGVYMLVAFELFAGTENISQLNRKELLYLRYRYACMCLN
;
A
#
# COMPACT_ATOMS: atom_id res chain seq x y z
N MET A 1 3.12 -19.68 -5.65
CA MET A 1 2.42 -18.73 -4.78
C MET A 1 2.36 -19.32 -3.38
N PRO A 2 2.96 -18.67 -2.37
CA PRO A 2 2.87 -19.09 -0.96
C PRO A 2 1.41 -19.12 -0.48
N ASP A 3 1.13 -19.84 0.59
CA ASP A 3 -0.24 -20.18 1.00
C ASP A 3 -1.05 -18.95 1.40
N LEU A 4 -0.43 -17.99 2.11
CA LEU A 4 -1.09 -16.72 2.49
C LEU A 4 -1.44 -15.81 1.30
N PHE A 5 -0.79 -16.02 0.16
CA PHE A 5 -1.08 -15.31 -1.08
C PHE A 5 -2.04 -16.07 -1.98
N LYS A 6 -2.51 -17.27 -1.60
CA LYS A 6 -3.52 -17.99 -2.38
C LYS A 6 -4.89 -17.34 -2.21
N ALA A 7 -5.68 -17.38 -3.27
CA ALA A 7 -7.10 -17.07 -3.28
C ALA A 7 -7.87 -18.30 -3.74
N GLU A 8 -8.95 -18.61 -3.02
CA GLU A 8 -9.87 -19.66 -3.41
C GLU A 8 -10.55 -19.30 -4.74
N PRO A 9 -10.62 -20.24 -5.71
CA PRO A 9 -11.32 -20.00 -6.96
C PRO A 9 -12.80 -19.70 -6.71
N ASP A 10 -13.21 -18.48 -7.04
CA ASP A 10 -14.63 -18.08 -7.05
C ASP A 10 -15.24 -18.36 -8.43
N ALA A 11 -16.06 -19.41 -8.51
CA ALA A 11 -16.77 -19.80 -9.73
C ALA A 11 -17.75 -18.73 -10.24
N ASN A 12 -18.19 -17.82 -9.36
CA ASN A 12 -19.10 -16.73 -9.68
C ASN A 12 -18.38 -15.39 -9.90
N VAL A 13 -17.05 -15.36 -9.93
CA VAL A 13 -16.30 -14.11 -10.09
C VAL A 13 -16.74 -13.33 -11.34
N LEU A 14 -16.99 -14.02 -12.45
CA LEU A 14 -17.43 -13.39 -13.70
C LEU A 14 -18.84 -12.80 -13.61
N SER A 15 -19.77 -13.46 -12.90
CA SER A 15 -21.12 -12.93 -12.72
C SER A 15 -21.12 -11.73 -11.77
N LYS A 16 -20.32 -11.79 -10.69
CA LYS A 16 -20.09 -10.66 -9.78
C LYS A 16 -19.52 -9.44 -10.50
N ILE A 17 -18.47 -9.62 -11.31
CA ILE A 17 -17.88 -8.54 -12.11
C ILE A 17 -18.92 -7.91 -13.05
N LYS A 18 -19.71 -8.72 -13.75
CA LYS A 18 -20.76 -8.24 -14.68
C LYS A 18 -21.90 -7.50 -13.97
N ALA A 19 -22.13 -7.78 -12.70
CA ALA A 19 -23.18 -7.16 -11.91
C ALA A 19 -22.77 -5.80 -11.31
N ILE A 20 -21.50 -5.40 -11.39
CA ILE A 20 -21.03 -4.13 -10.84
C ILE A 20 -21.68 -2.95 -11.58
N PRO A 21 -22.39 -2.05 -10.87
CA PRO A 21 -22.92 -0.84 -11.48
C PRO A 21 -21.77 0.10 -11.88
N LEU A 22 -21.76 0.53 -13.15
CA LEU A 22 -20.68 1.37 -13.71
C LEU A 22 -20.51 2.74 -13.02
N LEU A 23 -21.56 3.24 -12.37
CA LEU A 23 -21.56 4.53 -11.67
C LEU A 23 -21.41 4.39 -10.15
N SER A 24 -20.89 3.25 -9.68
CA SER A 24 -20.64 3.00 -8.26
C SER A 24 -19.14 2.97 -7.97
N VAL A 25 -18.77 3.22 -6.71
CA VAL A 25 -17.38 3.07 -6.22
C VAL A 25 -16.85 1.65 -6.46
N GLN A 26 -17.73 0.64 -6.48
CA GLN A 26 -17.36 -0.74 -6.79
C GLN A 26 -16.81 -0.89 -8.21
N ALA A 27 -17.09 0.04 -9.13
CA ALA A 27 -16.53 0.03 -10.49
C ALA A 27 -15.00 0.18 -10.50
N GLU A 28 -14.38 0.79 -9.49
CA GLU A 28 -12.91 0.86 -9.40
C GLU A 28 -12.27 -0.53 -9.26
N ALA A 29 -12.96 -1.50 -8.67
CA ALA A 29 -12.46 -2.88 -8.59
C ALA A 29 -12.23 -3.52 -9.98
N LEU A 30 -12.82 -2.96 -11.05
CA LEU A 30 -12.55 -3.37 -12.43
C LEU A 30 -11.10 -3.08 -12.86
N GLU A 31 -10.39 -2.17 -12.20
CA GLU A 31 -8.98 -1.89 -12.43
C GLU A 31 -8.09 -3.10 -12.14
N LEU A 32 -8.52 -3.98 -11.22
CA LEU A 32 -7.82 -5.22 -10.89
C LEU A 32 -7.96 -6.26 -12.00
N VAL A 33 -9.11 -6.27 -12.68
CA VAL A 33 -9.41 -7.14 -13.82
C VAL A 33 -8.76 -6.60 -15.11
N GLY A 34 -8.77 -5.28 -15.26
CA GLY A 34 -8.11 -4.57 -16.36
C GLY A 34 -6.58 -4.51 -16.18
N LYS A 35 -5.88 -4.09 -17.22
CA LYS A 35 -4.45 -3.71 -17.12
C LYS A 35 -4.31 -2.23 -16.79
N SER A 36 -5.05 -1.78 -15.78
CA SER A 36 -5.08 -0.39 -15.33
C SER A 36 -4.31 -0.24 -14.02
N ALA A 37 -3.72 0.93 -13.80
CA ALA A 37 -3.23 1.29 -12.48
C ALA A 37 -4.40 1.30 -11.49
N LEU A 38 -4.12 1.03 -10.21
CA LEU A 38 -5.15 1.04 -9.17
C LEU A 38 -5.50 2.49 -8.82
N GLY A 39 -6.77 2.74 -8.53
CA GLY A 39 -7.32 3.98 -8.00
C GLY A 39 -7.25 4.04 -6.48
N ASP A 40 -7.59 5.20 -5.95
CA ASP A 40 -7.58 5.49 -4.52
C ASP A 40 -8.57 4.60 -3.75
N ASP A 41 -9.79 4.39 -4.28
CA ASP A 41 -10.82 3.61 -3.57
C ASP A 41 -10.49 2.11 -3.61
N THR A 42 -9.90 1.63 -4.71
CA THR A 42 -9.37 0.26 -4.79
C THR A 42 -8.29 0.02 -3.71
N VAL A 43 -7.31 0.92 -3.59
CA VAL A 43 -6.24 0.79 -2.59
C VAL A 43 -6.79 0.88 -1.16
N ASN A 44 -7.68 1.82 -0.88
CA ASN A 44 -8.30 1.96 0.44
C ASN A 44 -9.14 0.74 0.80
N THR A 45 -9.91 0.21 -0.14
CA THR A 45 -10.75 -0.99 0.08
C THR A 45 -9.88 -2.21 0.40
N LEU A 46 -8.83 -2.43 -0.39
CA LEU A 46 -7.94 -3.58 -0.20
C LEU A 46 -7.16 -3.49 1.11
N THR A 47 -6.60 -2.32 1.43
CA THR A 47 -5.87 -2.14 2.68
C THR A 47 -6.77 -2.28 3.91
N LEU A 48 -8.02 -1.81 3.84
CA LEU A 48 -9.01 -2.06 4.88
C LEU A 48 -9.28 -3.57 5.03
N LYS A 49 -9.55 -4.29 3.93
CA LYS A 49 -9.80 -5.74 3.96
C LYS A 49 -8.61 -6.53 4.52
N MET A 50 -7.38 -6.11 4.23
CA MET A 50 -6.17 -6.81 4.67
C MET A 50 -5.76 -6.50 6.11
N PHE A 51 -5.97 -5.26 6.58
CA PHE A 51 -5.34 -4.79 7.82
C PHE A 51 -6.32 -4.30 8.90
N ALA A 52 -7.61 -4.09 8.62
CA ALA A 52 -8.54 -3.54 9.62
C ALA A 52 -8.67 -4.39 10.91
N GLY A 53 -8.46 -5.70 10.82
CA GLY A 53 -8.48 -6.59 11.99
C GLY A 53 -7.17 -6.61 12.80
N GLN A 54 -6.12 -5.94 12.33
CA GLN A 54 -4.79 -5.99 12.94
C GLN A 54 -4.55 -4.76 13.81
N VAL A 55 -4.75 -4.92 15.13
CA VAL A 55 -4.66 -3.80 16.10
C VAL A 55 -3.30 -3.08 16.14
N ASN A 56 -2.23 -3.76 15.71
CA ASN A 56 -0.88 -3.21 15.70
C ASN A 56 -0.51 -2.49 14.39
N ILE A 57 -1.41 -2.44 13.40
CA ILE A 57 -1.15 -1.86 12.08
C ILE A 57 -2.17 -0.74 11.81
N VAL A 58 -1.66 0.42 11.43
CA VAL A 58 -2.47 1.51 10.90
C VAL A 58 -2.14 1.72 9.44
N VAL A 59 -3.16 1.74 8.57
CA VAL A 59 -3.02 2.16 7.18
C VAL A 59 -3.60 3.55 7.01
N ILE A 60 -2.83 4.46 6.45
CA ILE A 60 -3.27 5.82 6.17
C ILE A 60 -4.13 5.82 4.90
N ASN A 61 -5.32 6.41 5.00
CA ASN A 61 -6.19 6.58 3.85
C ASN A 61 -5.52 7.47 2.78
N THR A 62 -5.65 7.09 1.51
CA THR A 62 -5.01 7.79 0.38
C THR A 62 -5.39 9.26 0.29
N SER A 63 -6.61 9.65 0.71
CA SER A 63 -7.06 11.06 0.71
C SER A 63 -6.25 11.95 1.66
N VAL A 64 -5.84 11.44 2.81
CA VAL A 64 -5.08 12.20 3.82
C VAL A 64 -3.71 12.55 3.28
N ILE A 65 -2.98 11.52 2.85
CA ILE A 65 -1.63 11.71 2.31
C ILE A 65 -1.67 12.40 0.94
N GLY A 66 -2.70 12.18 0.12
CA GLY A 66 -2.92 12.91 -1.13
C GLY A 66 -3.04 14.42 -0.91
N ASN A 67 -3.76 14.87 0.12
CA ASN A 67 -3.82 16.29 0.47
C ASN A 67 -2.46 16.86 0.88
N VAL A 68 -1.65 16.08 1.60
CA VAL A 68 -0.28 16.46 1.97
C VAL A 68 0.64 16.54 0.74
N MET A 69 0.60 15.53 -0.12
CA MET A 69 1.41 15.47 -1.35
C MET A 69 1.12 16.62 -2.31
N ASN A 70 -0.15 17.04 -2.38
CA ASN A 70 -0.58 18.15 -3.23
C ASN A 70 -0.44 19.52 -2.56
N GLY A 71 0.07 19.59 -1.33
CA GLY A 71 0.28 20.84 -0.60
C GLY A 71 -0.99 21.51 -0.06
N PHE A 72 -2.13 20.81 -0.07
CA PHE A 72 -3.38 21.28 0.53
C PHE A 72 -3.35 21.20 2.06
N MET A 73 -2.53 20.30 2.61
CA MET A 73 -2.35 20.14 4.05
C MET A 73 -0.85 20.06 4.41
N PRO A 74 -0.45 20.63 5.55
CA PRO A 74 0.89 20.40 6.09
C PRO A 74 1.05 18.94 6.54
N VAL A 75 2.26 18.40 6.49
CA VAL A 75 2.58 17.03 6.96
C VAL A 75 2.22 16.87 8.45
N GLU A 76 2.36 17.96 9.20
CA GLU A 76 2.06 18.12 10.63
C GLU A 76 0.59 17.82 10.98
N SER A 77 -0.32 17.92 10.00
CA SER A 77 -1.72 17.54 10.18
C SER A 77 -1.93 16.05 10.45
N MET A 78 -0.96 15.20 10.09
CA MET A 78 -1.02 13.76 10.31
C MET A 78 -0.68 13.36 11.76
N GLN A 79 -0.21 14.29 12.60
CA GLN A 79 0.27 13.99 13.96
C GLN A 79 -0.76 13.24 14.80
N ASN A 80 -2.04 13.62 14.72
CA ASN A 80 -3.12 12.98 15.48
C ASN A 80 -3.35 11.51 15.11
N ILE A 81 -2.87 11.06 13.94
CA ILE A 81 -2.96 9.65 13.53
C ILE A 81 -1.94 8.80 14.29
N PHE A 82 -0.86 9.42 14.77
CA PHE A 82 0.24 8.76 15.44
C PHE A 82 0.16 8.84 16.98
N THR A 83 -0.79 9.61 17.53
CA THR A 83 -0.93 9.80 18.97
C THR A 83 -2.01 8.89 19.56
N GLY A 84 -1.72 8.23 20.67
CA GLY A 84 -2.71 7.49 21.47
C GLY A 84 -3.18 6.15 20.87
N VAL A 85 -2.62 5.70 19.76
CA VAL A 85 -2.93 4.38 19.17
C VAL A 85 -1.79 3.41 19.52
N PRO A 86 -2.08 2.20 20.06
CA PRO A 86 -1.08 1.17 20.30
C PRO A 86 -0.64 0.53 18.97
N THR A 87 0.03 1.32 18.13
CA THR A 87 0.45 0.94 16.79
C THR A 87 1.92 0.54 16.80
N GLU A 88 2.25 -0.57 16.16
CA GLU A 88 3.65 -0.96 15.91
C GLU A 88 4.08 -0.57 14.49
N LYS A 89 3.18 -0.66 13.51
CA LYS A 89 3.48 -0.39 12.09
C LYS A 89 2.49 0.56 11.45
N ILE A 90 3.00 1.48 10.64
CA ILE A 90 2.19 2.41 9.84
C ILE A 90 2.49 2.19 8.37
N LEU A 91 1.44 2.03 7.57
CA LEU A 91 1.51 1.86 6.12
C LEU A 91 0.89 3.07 5.44
N ILE A 92 1.64 3.74 4.57
CA ILE A 92 1.21 4.96 3.90
C ILE A 92 1.30 4.76 2.39
N PRO A 93 0.17 4.49 1.70
CA PRO A 93 0.14 4.42 0.24
C PRO A 93 0.31 5.83 -0.33
N VAL A 94 1.23 6.03 -1.28
CA VAL A 94 1.48 7.36 -1.85
C VAL A 94 1.39 7.32 -3.36
N ILE A 95 0.48 8.12 -3.92
CA ILE A 95 0.38 8.30 -5.37
C ILE A 95 1.26 9.46 -5.82
N CYS A 96 2.33 9.14 -6.54
CA CYS A 96 3.25 10.09 -7.16
C CYS A 96 2.79 10.39 -8.59
N GLY A 97 2.85 11.65 -9.02
CA GLY A 97 2.56 12.02 -10.41
C GLY A 97 1.15 11.67 -10.90
N LYS A 98 0.20 11.44 -9.97
CA LYS A 98 -1.20 11.03 -10.21
C LYS A 98 -1.40 9.61 -10.79
N ASN A 99 -0.35 8.81 -10.95
CA ASN A 99 -0.49 7.47 -11.55
C ASN A 99 0.55 6.44 -11.08
N HIS A 100 1.47 6.81 -10.20
CA HIS A 100 2.53 5.91 -9.75
C HIS A 100 2.44 5.66 -8.25
N TRP A 101 2.09 4.43 -7.87
CA TRP A 101 2.04 4.03 -6.47
C TRP A 101 3.43 3.72 -5.91
N CYS A 102 3.77 4.45 -4.86
CA CYS A 102 4.88 4.19 -3.96
C CYS A 102 4.33 4.03 -2.53
N SER A 103 5.21 3.84 -1.56
CA SER A 103 4.80 3.89 -0.16
C SER A 103 5.86 4.38 0.79
N ILE A 104 5.39 4.81 1.96
CA ILE A 104 6.18 4.99 3.18
C ILE A 104 5.65 3.95 4.18
N MET A 105 6.54 3.14 4.74
CA MET A 105 6.23 2.10 5.72
C MET A 105 7.08 2.33 6.96
N MET A 106 6.44 2.45 8.12
CA MET A 106 7.11 2.77 9.39
C MET A 106 6.97 1.61 10.35
N ASP A 107 8.08 1.20 10.94
CA ASP A 107 8.13 0.27 12.08
C ASP A 107 8.57 1.08 13.31
N LEU A 108 7.62 1.30 14.22
CA LEU A 108 7.81 2.14 15.40
C LEU A 108 8.63 1.42 16.47
N VAL A 109 8.62 0.08 16.47
CA VAL A 109 9.39 -0.76 17.39
C VAL A 109 10.86 -0.79 16.97
N LEU A 110 11.13 -1.07 15.70
CA LEU A 110 12.47 -1.10 15.13
C LEU A 110 13.03 0.29 14.79
N LYS A 111 12.20 1.34 14.92
CA LYS A 111 12.51 2.73 14.58
C LYS A 111 13.03 2.87 13.14
N ASN A 112 12.38 2.18 12.20
CA ASN A 112 12.73 2.21 10.79
C ASN A 112 11.60 2.80 9.96
N VAL A 113 11.95 3.69 9.03
CA VAL A 113 11.04 4.21 8.02
C VAL A 113 11.58 3.82 6.65
N CYS A 114 10.78 3.11 5.88
CA CYS A 114 11.15 2.54 4.61
C CYS A 114 10.32 3.18 3.50
N ILE A 115 10.98 3.65 2.45
CA ILE A 115 10.33 4.16 1.24
C ILE A 115 10.41 3.08 0.18
N TYR A 116 9.27 2.63 -0.33
CA TYR A 116 9.23 1.64 -1.40
C TYR A 116 8.70 2.26 -2.69
N ASP A 117 9.48 2.10 -3.75
CA ASP A 117 9.14 2.50 -5.11
C ASP A 117 9.31 1.28 -6.03
N PRO A 118 8.21 0.66 -6.49
CA PRO A 118 8.24 -0.53 -7.34
C PRO A 118 9.04 -0.37 -8.64
N MET A 119 9.15 0.86 -9.17
CA MET A 119 9.83 1.13 -10.44
C MET A 119 11.25 1.66 -10.24
N ASN A 120 11.72 1.79 -8.99
CA ASN A 120 12.99 2.44 -8.64
C ASN A 120 13.17 3.78 -9.36
N SER A 121 12.09 4.56 -9.40
CA SER A 121 12.01 5.82 -10.13
C SER A 121 12.64 6.96 -9.32
N SER A 122 12.69 8.16 -9.93
CA SER A 122 13.08 9.37 -9.22
C SER A 122 12.06 9.84 -8.18
N TYR A 123 10.83 9.28 -8.16
CA TYR A 123 9.79 9.69 -7.20
C TYR A 123 10.19 9.40 -5.75
N GLY A 124 10.99 8.37 -5.48
CA GLY A 124 11.50 8.07 -4.14
C GLY A 124 12.24 9.25 -3.49
N VAL A 125 12.86 10.13 -4.30
CA VAL A 125 13.52 11.36 -3.81
C VAL A 125 12.52 12.32 -3.19
N ASN A 126 11.33 12.45 -3.77
CA ASN A 126 10.29 13.36 -3.30
C ASN A 126 9.57 12.86 -2.05
N LEU A 127 9.58 11.55 -1.81
CA LEU A 127 8.99 10.94 -0.61
C LEU A 127 9.88 11.09 0.63
N ARG A 128 11.19 11.23 0.43
CA ARG A 128 12.16 11.27 1.53
C ARG A 128 11.96 12.44 2.49
N PRO A 129 11.74 13.68 2.05
CA PRO A 129 11.44 14.80 2.95
C PRO A 129 10.19 14.57 3.81
N ILE A 130 9.18 13.90 3.26
CA ILE A 130 7.93 13.58 3.98
C ILE A 130 8.20 12.50 5.02
N ALA A 131 8.92 11.44 4.63
CA ALA A 131 9.35 10.39 5.56
C ALA A 131 10.21 10.96 6.71
N ASP A 132 11.15 11.86 6.41
CA ASP A 132 11.97 12.54 7.42
C ASP A 132 11.10 13.36 8.38
N LYS A 133 10.13 14.13 7.88
CA LYS A 133 9.17 14.87 8.73
C LYS A 133 8.33 13.94 9.61
N LEU A 134 7.86 12.82 9.07
CA LEU A 134 7.09 11.82 9.82
C LEU A 134 7.87 11.29 11.03
N THR A 135 9.19 11.13 10.93
CA THR A 135 10.02 10.68 12.07
C THR A 135 9.98 11.58 13.29
N ILE A 136 9.69 12.86 13.11
CA ILE A 136 9.66 13.87 14.18
C ILE A 136 8.29 13.87 14.88
N MET A 137 7.24 13.38 14.20
CA MET A 137 5.86 13.45 14.68
C MET A 137 5.41 12.20 15.44
N VAL A 138 6.08 11.08 15.21
CA VAL A 138 5.78 9.82 15.93
C VAL A 138 6.30 9.88 17.36
N PRO A 139 5.60 9.27 18.34
CA PRO A 139 6.02 9.27 19.73
C PRO A 139 7.47 8.77 19.90
N ASP A 140 8.26 9.54 20.65
CA ASP A 140 9.65 9.20 20.97
C ASP A 140 9.76 8.65 22.39
N GLU A 141 9.68 7.32 22.50
CA GLU A 141 9.76 6.61 23.78
C GLU A 141 11.17 6.10 24.09
N ALA A 142 12.18 6.35 23.24
CA ALA A 142 13.48 5.66 23.30
C ALA A 142 14.66 6.58 22.94
N PRO A 143 15.91 6.23 23.32
CA PRO A 143 17.10 7.03 22.95
C PRO A 143 17.51 6.90 21.47
N ARG A 144 16.84 6.06 20.68
CA ARG A 144 17.24 5.71 19.30
C ARG A 144 16.39 6.45 18.28
N ARG A 145 17.04 7.30 17.48
CA ARG A 145 16.42 8.03 16.37
C ARG A 145 15.94 7.09 15.25
N TYR A 146 14.81 7.45 14.65
CA TYR A 146 14.30 6.79 13.45
C TYR A 146 15.27 6.89 12.28
N ARG A 147 15.31 5.84 11.46
CA ARG A 147 16.15 5.78 10.25
C ARG A 147 15.29 5.69 8.99
N VAL A 148 15.42 6.68 8.11
CA VAL A 148 14.76 6.69 6.79
C VAL A 148 15.65 6.04 5.74
N ARG A 149 15.15 5.01 5.05
CA ARG A 149 15.88 4.27 4.00
C ARG A 149 14.95 3.82 2.88
N ALA A 150 15.52 3.42 1.75
CA ALA A 150 14.78 2.67 0.74
C ALA A 150 14.41 1.28 1.30
N TYR A 151 13.21 0.80 0.98
CA TYR A 151 12.79 -0.57 1.28
C TYR A 151 13.46 -1.52 0.29
N GLN A 152 14.27 -2.44 0.82
CA GLN A 152 14.88 -3.50 0.03
C GLN A 152 13.95 -4.71 0.06
N SER A 153 13.35 -5.01 -1.10
CA SER A 153 12.47 -6.16 -1.28
C SER A 153 13.01 -7.06 -2.38
N ASP A 154 12.77 -8.36 -2.26
CA ASP A 154 13.13 -9.33 -3.31
C ASP A 154 12.05 -9.44 -4.40
N LEU A 155 11.05 -8.55 -4.42
CA LEU A 155 9.93 -8.57 -5.37
C LEU A 155 10.35 -8.33 -6.82
N GLY A 156 11.54 -7.78 -7.05
CA GLY A 156 12.00 -7.29 -8.35
C GLY A 156 11.55 -5.86 -8.65
N VAL A 157 11.91 -5.37 -9.83
CA VAL A 157 11.51 -4.04 -10.32
C VAL A 157 10.34 -4.21 -11.28
N GLN A 158 9.30 -3.42 -11.10
CA GLN A 158 8.20 -3.35 -12.05
C GLN A 158 8.68 -2.79 -13.38
N VAL A 159 8.33 -3.48 -14.47
CA VAL A 159 8.69 -3.09 -15.85
C VAL A 159 7.49 -2.73 -16.73
N ASP A 160 6.26 -2.96 -16.25
CA ASP A 160 5.03 -2.53 -16.92
C ASP A 160 4.49 -1.20 -16.36
N SER A 161 3.41 -0.68 -16.92
CA SER A 161 2.85 0.64 -16.57
C SER A 161 1.67 0.60 -15.59
N TYR A 162 1.31 -0.56 -15.03
CA TYR A 162 0.02 -0.71 -14.33
C TYR A 162 0.07 -1.54 -13.05
N ASN A 163 1.20 -2.18 -12.71
CA ASN A 163 1.30 -3.02 -11.51
C ASN A 163 1.88 -2.32 -10.27
N CYS A 164 2.20 -1.02 -10.30
CA CYS A 164 2.80 -0.31 -9.15
C CYS A 164 1.98 -0.47 -7.87
N GLY A 165 0.65 -0.35 -7.97
CA GLY A 165 -0.24 -0.59 -6.85
C GLY A 165 -0.20 -2.03 -6.35
N VAL A 166 -0.08 -3.02 -7.23
CA VAL A 166 0.02 -4.45 -6.87
C VAL A 166 1.33 -4.70 -6.12
N TYR A 167 2.46 -4.20 -6.61
CA TYR A 167 3.75 -4.31 -5.93
C TYR A 167 3.73 -3.62 -4.56
N MET A 168 3.15 -2.42 -4.48
CA MET A 168 2.99 -1.68 -3.22
C MET A 168 2.17 -2.48 -2.19
N LEU A 169 1.04 -3.07 -2.59
CA LEU A 169 0.21 -3.87 -1.70
C LEU A 169 0.96 -5.13 -1.20
N VAL A 170 1.71 -5.81 -2.07
CA VAL A 170 2.53 -6.96 -1.61
C VAL A 170 3.63 -6.51 -0.65
N ALA A 171 4.27 -5.37 -0.90
CA ALA A 171 5.26 -4.83 0.02
C ALA A 171 4.66 -4.50 1.40
N PHE A 172 3.41 -4.03 1.45
CA PHE A 172 2.68 -3.86 2.71
C PHE A 172 2.48 -5.17 3.44
N GLU A 173 2.03 -6.23 2.76
CA GLU A 173 1.87 -7.54 3.39
C GLU A 173 3.20 -8.09 3.90
N LEU A 174 4.29 -7.96 3.13
CA LEU A 174 5.65 -8.35 3.55
C LEU A 174 6.13 -7.55 4.76
N PHE A 175 5.93 -6.24 4.76
CA PHE A 175 6.30 -5.38 5.88
C PHE A 175 5.48 -5.66 7.14
N ALA A 176 4.22 -6.05 6.98
CA ALA A 176 3.35 -6.49 8.06
C ALA A 176 3.75 -7.86 8.66
N GLY A 177 4.63 -8.61 7.99
CA GLY A 177 5.14 -9.90 8.47
C GLY A 177 4.46 -11.12 7.87
N THR A 178 3.85 -11.00 6.68
CA THR A 178 3.37 -12.16 5.91
C THR A 178 4.54 -13.06 5.44
N GLU A 179 4.21 -14.19 4.83
CA GLU A 179 5.18 -15.09 4.20
C GLU A 179 6.03 -14.39 3.13
N ASN A 180 7.31 -14.75 3.03
CA ASN A 180 8.18 -14.17 2.01
C ASN A 180 7.75 -14.62 0.60
N ILE A 181 7.71 -13.65 -0.31
CA ILE A 181 7.59 -13.86 -1.76
C ILE A 181 8.64 -13.01 -2.47
N SER A 182 9.18 -13.53 -3.57
CA SER A 182 10.27 -12.90 -4.33
C SER A 182 10.05 -13.08 -5.83
N GLN A 183 10.65 -12.20 -6.62
CA GLN A 183 10.76 -12.29 -8.08
C GLN A 183 9.39 -12.40 -8.77
N LEU A 184 8.51 -11.41 -8.52
CA LEU A 184 7.16 -11.41 -9.07
C LEU A 184 7.19 -11.42 -10.60
N ASN A 185 6.81 -12.55 -11.17
CA ASN A 185 6.66 -12.69 -12.61
C ASN A 185 5.23 -12.37 -13.06
N ARG A 186 5.03 -12.32 -14.39
CA ARG A 186 3.72 -11.99 -14.99
C ARG A 186 2.57 -12.88 -14.49
N LYS A 187 2.81 -14.18 -14.28
CA LYS A 187 1.77 -15.12 -13.81
C LYS A 187 1.40 -14.83 -12.36
N GLU A 188 2.38 -14.52 -11.52
CA GLU A 188 2.17 -14.16 -10.12
C GLU A 188 1.43 -12.83 -9.99
N LEU A 189 1.78 -11.83 -10.80
CA LEU A 189 1.08 -10.55 -10.82
C LEU A 189 -0.40 -10.71 -11.24
N LEU A 190 -0.68 -11.56 -12.24
CA LEU A 190 -2.07 -11.89 -12.63
C LEU A 190 -2.82 -12.59 -11.50
N TYR A 191 -2.15 -13.50 -10.79
CA TYR A 191 -2.74 -14.19 -9.64
C TYR A 191 -3.03 -13.24 -8.47
N LEU A 192 -2.11 -12.32 -8.16
CA LEU A 192 -2.29 -11.31 -7.12
C LEU A 192 -3.44 -10.36 -7.45
N ARG A 193 -3.54 -9.92 -8.71
CA ARG A 193 -4.68 -9.14 -9.21
C ARG A 193 -6.00 -9.88 -9.02
N TYR A 194 -6.03 -11.17 -9.33
CA TYR A 194 -7.20 -12.00 -9.08
C TYR A 194 -7.54 -12.09 -7.59
N ARG A 195 -6.56 -12.34 -6.72
CA ARG A 195 -6.74 -12.38 -5.26
C ARG A 195 -7.35 -11.07 -4.74
N TYR A 196 -6.80 -9.94 -5.14
CA TYR A 196 -7.32 -8.64 -4.74
C TYR A 196 -8.71 -8.38 -5.33
N ALA A 197 -8.98 -8.78 -6.57
CA ALA A 197 -10.33 -8.66 -7.14
C ALA A 197 -11.34 -9.45 -6.30
N CYS A 198 -11.02 -10.67 -5.88
CA CYS A 198 -11.86 -11.45 -4.97
C CYS A 198 -12.10 -10.76 -3.62
N MET A 199 -11.10 -10.06 -3.06
CA MET A 199 -11.27 -9.30 -1.82
C MET A 199 -12.24 -8.11 -1.96
N CYS A 200 -12.26 -7.46 -3.13
CA CYS A 200 -13.19 -6.36 -3.42
C CYS A 200 -14.62 -6.84 -3.70
N LEU A 201 -14.77 -8.06 -4.23
CA LEU A 201 -16.06 -8.63 -4.65
C LEU A 201 -16.79 -9.41 -3.54
N ASN A 202 -16.15 -9.61 -2.38
CA ASN A 202 -16.64 -10.39 -1.25
C ASN A 202 -16.92 -9.54 -0.01
#